data_AF-A0A5D0G279-F1
#
_entry.id   AF-A0A5D0G279-F1
#
_cell.length_a   1.000
_cell.length_b   1.000
_cell.length_c   1.000
_cell.angle_alpha   90.00
_cell.angle_beta   90.00
_cell.angle_gamma   90.00
#
_symmetry.space_group_name_H-M   'P 1'
#
loop_
_entity.id
_entity.type
_entity.pdbx_description
1 polymer ?
#
loop_
_entity_poly.entity_id
_entity_poly.type
_entity_poly.pdbx_seq_one_letter_code
_entity_poly.pdbx_strand_id
1 'polypeptide(L)'
;MGKTLGLDIGENSIGWALLENNKIADYGVQIFETKPNELKKNSNKIETIKLTFRQNYQLICLSVLTLCLFGMAIATPNFWQFWINLGIGGIIAILTTLKK
;
A
#
# COMPACT_ATOMS: atom_id res chain seq x y z
N MET A 1 -40.94 35.12 -3.68
CA MET A 1 -39.76 35.26 -4.54
C MET A 1 -38.95 33.98 -4.43
N GLY A 2 -39.14 33.08 -5.39
CA GLY A 2 -38.42 31.80 -5.41
C GLY A 2 -37.07 31.99 -6.09
N LYS A 3 -36.01 31.53 -5.44
CA LYS A 3 -34.68 31.37 -6.05
C LYS A 3 -34.44 29.88 -6.23
N THR A 4 -33.97 29.47 -7.40
CA THR A 4 -33.66 28.08 -7.72
C THR A 4 -32.24 28.01 -8.26
N LEU A 5 -31.39 27.20 -7.63
CA LEU A 5 -30.03 26.94 -8.10
C LEU A 5 -29.99 25.56 -8.73
N GLY A 6 -29.65 25.49 -10.00
CA GLY A 6 -29.30 24.26 -10.70
C GLY A 6 -27.78 24.06 -10.65
N LEU A 7 -27.33 22.87 -10.29
CA LEU A 7 -25.92 22.47 -10.30
C LEU A 7 -25.77 21.21 -11.14
N ASP A 8 -24.74 21.20 -11.99
CA ASP A 8 -24.27 20.05 -12.74
C ASP A 8 -22.83 19.74 -12.32
N ILE A 9 -22.62 18.58 -11.68
CA ILE A 9 -21.34 18.21 -11.10
C ILE A 9 -20.71 17.14 -11.98
N GLY A 10 -19.73 17.55 -12.79
CA GLY A 10 -18.86 16.67 -13.57
C GLY A 10 -17.62 16.23 -12.80
N GLU A 11 -16.82 15.35 -13.40
CA GLU A 11 -15.61 14.80 -12.77
C GLU A 11 -14.55 15.88 -12.44
N ASN A 12 -14.51 16.97 -13.20
CA ASN A 12 -13.51 18.04 -13.12
C ASN A 12 -14.10 19.40 -13.48
N SER A 13 -15.43 19.53 -13.36
CA SER A 13 -16.13 20.79 -13.58
C SER A 13 -17.41 20.87 -12.77
N ILE A 14 -17.81 22.08 -12.41
CA ILE A 14 -19.12 22.37 -11.82
C ILE A 14 -19.80 23.44 -12.68
N GLY A 15 -20.89 23.07 -13.35
CA GLY A 15 -21.80 23.99 -14.00
C GLY A 15 -22.87 24.47 -13.02
N TRP A 16 -23.29 25.72 -13.12
CA TRP A 16 -24.35 26.27 -12.29
C TRP A 16 -25.22 27.28 -13.05
N ALA A 17 -26.50 27.34 -12.65
CA ALA A 17 -27.45 28.32 -13.14
C ALA A 17 -28.37 28.77 -11.98
N LEU A 18 -28.45 30.08 -11.76
CA LEU A 18 -29.33 30.70 -10.78
C LEU A 18 -30.57 31.26 -11.49
N LEU A 19 -31.74 30.76 -11.10
CA LEU A 19 -33.02 31.28 -11.53
C LEU A 19 -33.65 32.11 -10.41
N GLU A 20 -34.14 33.30 -10.76
CA GLU A 20 -34.97 34.14 -9.91
C GLU A 20 -36.29 34.43 -10.63
N ASN A 21 -37.42 34.09 -10.01
CA ASN A 21 -38.76 34.28 -10.59
C ASN A 21 -38.87 33.69 -12.02
N ASN A 22 -38.37 32.47 -12.22
CA ASN A 22 -38.33 31.75 -13.49
C ASN A 22 -37.52 32.44 -14.61
N LYS A 23 -36.68 33.43 -14.28
CA LYS A 23 -35.71 34.03 -15.21
C LYS A 23 -34.30 33.67 -14.77
N ILE A 24 -33.41 33.46 -15.73
CA ILE A 24 -31.99 33.22 -15.46
C ILE A 24 -31.40 34.54 -14.96
N ALA A 25 -30.97 34.54 -13.70
CA ALA A 25 -30.29 35.66 -13.08
C ALA A 25 -28.78 35.59 -13.35
N ASP A 26 -28.20 34.39 -13.30
CA ASP A 26 -26.77 34.17 -13.48
C ASP A 26 -26.48 32.71 -13.87
N TYR A 27 -25.33 32.46 -14.52
CA TYR A 27 -24.87 31.13 -14.88
C TYR A 27 -23.36 31.09 -15.07
N GLY A 28 -22.77 29.93 -14.85
CA GLY A 28 -21.34 29.76 -15.04
C GLY A 28 -20.90 28.32 -15.04
N VAL A 29 -19.64 28.13 -15.41
CA VAL A 29 -18.96 26.84 -15.31
C VAL A 29 -17.60 27.09 -14.68
N GLN A 30 -17.32 26.36 -13.60
CA GLN A 30 -15.98 26.28 -13.03
C GLN A 30 -15.33 25.00 -13.53
N ILE A 31 -14.26 25.14 -14.32
CA ILE A 31 -13.44 24.01 -14.75
C ILE A 31 -12.25 23.94 -13.80
N PHE A 32 -12.00 22.77 -13.23
CA PHE A 32 -10.81 22.51 -12.44
C PHE A 32 -9.77 21.86 -13.33
N GLU A 33 -8.56 22.43 -13.35
CA GLU A 33 -7.45 21.78 -14.02
C GLU A 33 -7.23 20.40 -13.40
N THR A 34 -7.52 19.36 -14.17
CA THR A 34 -7.08 18.02 -13.85
C THR A 34 -5.57 18.05 -14.05
N LYS A 35 -4.82 18.31 -12.98
CA LYS A 35 -3.41 17.93 -12.96
C LYS A 35 -3.37 16.47 -13.39
N PRO A 36 -2.47 16.06 -14.31
CA PRO A 36 -2.34 14.66 -14.64
C PRO A 36 -2.14 13.95 -13.32
N ASN A 37 -3.16 13.19 -12.92
CA ASN A 37 -3.06 12.32 -11.79
C ASN A 37 -1.98 11.34 -12.20
N GLU A 38 -0.77 11.47 -11.66
CA GLU A 38 0.23 10.39 -11.65
C GLU A 38 -0.31 9.15 -10.90
N LEU A 39 -1.58 9.16 -10.52
CA LEU A 39 -2.37 8.05 -10.03
C LEU A 39 -2.93 7.20 -11.18
N LYS A 40 -2.06 6.72 -12.08
CA LYS A 40 -2.32 5.48 -12.80
C LYS A 40 -1.07 4.60 -12.76
N LYS A 41 -0.91 3.88 -11.66
CA LYS A 41 -0.43 2.50 -11.76
C LYS A 41 -0.94 1.66 -10.60
N ASN A 42 -2.00 0.91 -10.92
CA ASN A 42 -2.39 -0.31 -10.22
C ASN A 42 -1.26 -1.39 -10.22
N SER A 43 -0.04 -1.07 -10.68
CA SER A 43 1.18 -1.89 -10.56
C SER A 43 1.91 -1.73 -9.23
N ASN A 44 1.56 -0.71 -8.43
CA ASN A 44 2.33 -0.35 -7.25
C ASN A 44 2.38 -1.48 -6.21
N LYS A 45 1.35 -2.32 -6.02
CA LYS A 45 1.43 -3.41 -5.03
C LYS A 45 2.56 -4.40 -5.33
N ILE A 46 2.75 -4.82 -6.58
CA ILE A 46 3.81 -5.77 -6.94
C ILE A 46 5.18 -5.09 -6.87
N GLU A 47 5.28 -3.83 -7.28
CA GLU A 47 6.52 -3.06 -7.20
C GLU A 47 6.92 -2.75 -5.75
N THR A 48 5.96 -2.39 -4.89
CA THR A 48 6.17 -2.20 -3.46
C THR A 48 6.56 -3.51 -2.78
N ILE A 49 5.92 -4.63 -3.10
CA ILE A 49 6.35 -5.95 -2.59
C ILE A 49 7.77 -6.28 -3.05
N LYS A 50 8.10 -6.06 -4.33
CA LYS A 50 9.47 -6.27 -4.84
C LYS A 50 10.48 -5.36 -4.14
N LEU A 51 10.14 -4.10 -3.88
CA LEU A 51 10.98 -3.15 -3.15
C LEU A 51 11.18 -3.59 -1.70
N THR A 52 10.12 -3.98 -0.99
CA THR A 52 10.19 -4.50 0.39
C THR A 52 11.02 -5.77 0.45
N PHE A 53 10.86 -6.69 -0.51
CA PHE A 53 11.67 -7.90 -0.63
C PHE A 53 13.14 -7.58 -0.92
N ARG A 54 13.42 -6.62 -1.81
CA ARG A 54 14.79 -6.24 -2.16
C ARG A 54 15.51 -5.54 -1.00
N GLN A 55 14.80 -4.71 -0.25
CA GLN A 55 15.34 -4.02 0.92
C GLN A 55 15.59 -4.97 2.09
N ASN A 56 14.76 -6.00 2.25
CA ASN A 56 14.83 -6.92 3.39
C ASN A 56 15.23 -8.35 3.01
N TYR A 57 15.85 -8.55 1.84
CA TYR A 57 16.11 -9.90 1.32
C TYR A 57 16.93 -10.75 2.29
N GLN A 58 17.90 -10.12 2.98
CA GLN A 58 18.75 -10.77 3.96
C GLN A 58 17.95 -11.26 5.17
N LEU A 59 17.07 -10.42 5.72
CA LEU A 59 16.19 -10.79 6.84
C LEU A 59 15.20 -11.90 6.44
N ILE A 60 14.65 -11.83 5.23
CA ILE A 60 13.72 -12.84 4.71
C ILE A 60 14.43 -14.19 4.53
N CYS A 61 15.62 -14.20 3.91
CA CYS A 61 16.40 -15.43 3.75
C CYS A 61 16.79 -16.03 5.10
N LEU A 62 17.21 -15.20 6.05
CA LEU A 62 17.61 -15.64 7.39
C LEU A 62 16.41 -16.21 8.18
N SER A 63 15.23 -15.60 8.03
CA SER A 63 13.97 -16.08 8.62
C SER A 63 13.56 -17.45 8.06
N VAL A 64 13.59 -17.60 6.73
CA VAL A 64 13.26 -18.86 6.06
C VAL A 64 14.24 -19.97 6.46
N LEU A 65 15.55 -19.67 6.45
CA LEU A 65 16.57 -20.62 6.88
C LEU A 65 16.35 -21.07 8.33
N THR A 66 16.06 -20.13 9.22
CA THR A 66 15.79 -20.42 10.64
C THR A 66 14.57 -21.35 10.80
N LEU A 67 13.49 -21.11 10.04
CA LEU A 67 12.32 -21.96 10.03
C LEU A 67 12.65 -23.38 9.55
N CYS A 68 13.43 -23.52 8.47
CA CYS A 68 13.88 -24.81 7.97
C CYS A 68 14.72 -25.57 9.00
N LEU A 69 15.60 -24.90 9.73
CA LEU A 69 16.40 -25.51 10.80
C LEU A 69 15.51 -26.08 11.92
N PHE A 70 14.47 -25.35 12.34
CA PHE A 70 13.49 -25.90 13.29
C PHE A 70 12.69 -27.07 12.71
N GLY A 71 12.32 -27.01 11.43
CA GLY A 71 11.69 -28.14 10.74
C GLY A 71 12.58 -29.39 10.73
N MET A 72 13.89 -29.23 10.54
CA MET A 72 14.87 -30.33 10.60
C MET A 72 14.96 -30.97 11.98
N ALA A 73 14.71 -30.22 13.06
CA ALA A 73 14.66 -30.77 14.41
C ALA A 73 13.54 -31.82 14.58
N ILE A 74 12.43 -31.64 13.85
CA ILE A 74 11.30 -32.59 13.83
C ILE A 74 11.61 -33.75 12.89
N ALA A 75 12.15 -33.47 11.70
CA ALA A 75 12.43 -34.48 10.67
C ALA A 75 13.58 -35.43 11.06
N THR A 76 14.54 -34.96 11.85
CA THR A 76 15.72 -35.74 12.26
C THR A 76 15.87 -35.75 13.79
N PRO A 77 15.03 -36.53 14.49
CA PRO A 77 14.97 -36.53 15.95
C PRO A 77 16.29 -36.96 16.60
N ASN A 78 17.12 -37.77 15.95
CA ASN A 78 18.42 -38.16 16.52
C ASN A 78 19.38 -36.98 16.74
N PHE A 79 19.19 -35.87 16.02
CA PHE A 79 20.03 -34.67 16.10
C PHE A 79 19.22 -33.42 16.46
N TRP A 80 18.06 -33.59 17.11
CA TRP A 80 17.13 -32.48 17.40
C TRP A 80 17.80 -31.31 18.12
N GLN A 81 18.70 -31.58 19.06
CA GLN A 81 19.43 -30.57 19.83
C GLN A 81 20.33 -29.69 18.95
N PHE A 82 21.00 -30.29 17.97
CA PHE A 82 21.86 -29.56 17.03
C PHE A 82 21.05 -28.57 16.19
N TRP A 83 19.91 -29.01 15.67
CA TRP A 83 19.04 -28.19 14.84
C TRP A 83 18.34 -27.07 15.62
N ILE A 84 17.91 -27.34 16.86
CA ILE A 84 17.36 -26.30 17.74
C ILE A 84 18.42 -25.26 18.09
N ASN A 85 19.65 -25.68 18.43
CA ASN A 85 20.72 -24.74 18.77
C ASN A 85 21.09 -23.83 17.58
N LEU A 86 21.14 -24.39 16.36
CA LEU A 86 21.31 -23.61 15.14
C LEU A 86 20.12 -22.68 14.88
N GLY A 87 18.89 -23.13 15.11
CA GLY A 87 17.68 -22.31 15.01
C GLY A 87 17.68 -21.13 15.98
N ILE A 88 18.08 -21.34 17.24
CA ILE A 88 18.25 -20.28 18.24
C ILE A 88 19.33 -19.28 17.79
N GLY A 89 20.46 -19.78 17.26
CA GLY A 89 21.49 -18.93 16.66
C GLY A 89 20.95 -18.08 15.51
N GLY A 90 20.09 -18.65 14.67
CA GLY A 90 19.35 -17.94 13.63
C GLY A 90 18.47 -16.81 14.17
N ILE A 91 17.73 -17.05 15.26
CA ILE A 91 16.94 -16.02 15.94
C ILE A 91 17.82 -14.87 16.43
N ILE A 92 18.95 -15.18 17.07
CA ILE A 92 19.91 -14.16 17.53
C ILE A 92 20.42 -13.34 16.34
N ALA A 93 20.81 -13.99 15.25
CA ALA A 93 21.29 -13.32 14.04
C ALA A 93 20.21 -12.41 13.42
N ILE A 94 18.93 -12.81 13.44
CA ILE A 94 17.81 -11.98 13.00
C ILE A 94 17.68 -10.73 13.88
N LEU A 95 17.68 -10.91 15.21
CA LEU A 95 17.58 -9.82 16.17
C LEU A 95 18.75 -8.83 16.07
N THR A 96 19.96 -9.32 15.82
CA THR A 96 21.15 -8.48 15.60
C THR A 96 21.05 -7.69 14.31
N THR A 97 20.51 -8.29 13.24
CA THR A 97 20.36 -7.63 11.94
C THR A 97 19.24 -6.57 11.97
N LEU A 98 18.18 -6.78 12.75
CA LEU A 98 17.07 -5.83 12.95
C LEU A 98 17.46 -4.57 13.74
N LYS A 99 18.49 -4.63 14.58
CA LYS A 99 18.97 -3.50 15.39
C LYS A 99 19.86 -2.52 14.62
N LYS A 100 20.21 -2.85 13.38
CA LYS A 100 21.12 -2.07 12.53
C LYS A 100 20.34 -1.10 11.66
#